data_AF-A0A4R6CVP9-F1
#
_entry.id   AF-A0A4R6CVP9-F1
#
_cell.length_a   1.000
_cell.length_b   1.000
_cell.length_c   1.000
_cell.angle_alpha   90.00
_cell.angle_beta   90.00
_cell.angle_gamma   90.00
#
_symmetry.space_group_name_H-M   'P 1'
#
loop_
_entity.id
_entity.type
_entity.pdbx_description
1 polymer ?
#
loop_
_entity_poly.entity_id
_entity_poly.type
_entity_poly.pdbx_seq_one_letter_code
_entity_poly.pdbx_strand_id
1 'polypeptide(L)'
;MKKVTDLTRQLVYLKHTLDDQTPSLEEFGNYLVENKLANQARVKSIMTKQKRITKMIHVYTDLLNSISGLFTAMMDSHLNHLMKYLDSAALVIALPALISGIWGMNVGGLPGKENENGFWILIIFVSLLTIGWGIFLKSKKYND
;
A
#
# COMPACT_ATOMS: atom_id res chain seq x y z
N MET A 1 -9.54 -5.84 1.46
CA MET A 1 -8.72 -6.32 2.60
C MET A 1 -9.45 -7.32 3.48
N LYS A 2 -10.55 -6.99 4.17
CA LYS A 2 -11.24 -7.94 5.08
C LYS A 2 -11.47 -9.35 4.48
N LYS A 3 -12.04 -9.42 3.26
CA LYS A 3 -12.26 -10.69 2.54
C LYS A 3 -10.96 -11.47 2.25
N VAL A 4 -9.87 -10.77 1.93
CA VAL A 4 -8.55 -11.39 1.65
C VAL A 4 -7.96 -11.93 2.94
N THR A 5 -8.00 -11.16 4.01
CA THR A 5 -7.55 -11.58 5.34
C THR A 5 -8.35 -12.78 5.87
N ASP A 6 -9.67 -12.77 5.72
CA ASP A 6 -10.53 -13.88 6.12
C ASP A 6 -10.21 -15.15 5.31
N LEU A 7 -9.98 -15.02 3.99
CA LEU A 7 -9.58 -16.12 3.14
C LEU A 7 -8.19 -16.66 3.48
N THR A 8 -7.20 -15.78 3.72
CA THR A 8 -5.86 -16.17 4.17
C THR A 8 -5.96 -16.98 5.47
N ARG A 9 -6.76 -16.53 6.44
CA ARG A 9 -6.95 -17.25 7.71
C ARG A 9 -7.55 -18.64 7.49
N GLN A 10 -8.56 -18.76 6.64
CA GLN A 10 -9.17 -20.05 6.32
C GLN A 10 -8.18 -21.00 5.63
N LEU A 11 -7.38 -20.48 4.68
CA LEU A 11 -6.37 -21.27 3.98
C LEU A 11 -5.21 -21.69 4.89
N VAL A 12 -4.80 -20.84 5.83
CA VAL A 12 -3.80 -21.20 6.85
C VAL A 12 -4.32 -22.31 7.75
N TYR A 13 -5.58 -22.23 8.20
CA TYR A 13 -6.20 -23.30 8.98
C TYR A 13 -6.30 -24.61 8.18
N LEU A 14 -6.71 -24.52 6.91
CA LEU A 14 -6.78 -25.67 6.02
C LEU A 14 -5.40 -26.27 5.74
N LYS A 15 -4.38 -25.43 5.54
CA LYS A 15 -2.98 -25.83 5.36
C LYS A 15 -2.50 -26.68 6.53
N HIS A 16 -2.65 -26.16 7.75
CA HIS A 16 -2.28 -26.91 8.96
C HIS A 16 -3.05 -28.21 9.09
N THR A 17 -4.37 -28.19 8.85
CA THR A 17 -5.20 -29.39 8.91
C THR A 17 -4.73 -30.47 7.91
N LEU A 18 -4.41 -30.09 6.67
CA LEU A 18 -3.92 -31.02 5.65
C LEU A 18 -2.52 -31.54 5.94
N ASP A 19 -1.65 -30.70 6.50
CA ASP A 19 -0.31 -31.09 6.93
C ASP A 19 -0.40 -32.12 8.07
N ASP A 20 -1.19 -31.82 9.11
CA ASP A 20 -1.34 -32.66 10.31
C ASP A 20 -2.06 -33.99 10.01
N GLN A 21 -2.98 -34.01 9.04
CA GLN A 21 -3.70 -35.24 8.63
C GLN A 21 -2.89 -36.17 7.73
N THR A 22 -1.80 -35.67 7.11
CA THR A 22 -1.02 -36.47 6.15
C THR A 22 -0.47 -37.76 6.77
N PRO A 23 0.17 -37.74 7.96
CA PRO A 23 0.65 -38.97 8.61
C PRO A 23 -0.47 -39.97 8.91
N SER A 24 -1.64 -39.51 9.39
CA SER A 24 -2.78 -40.39 9.67
C SER A 24 -3.34 -41.04 8.40
N LEU A 25 -3.36 -40.31 7.28
CA LEU A 25 -3.76 -40.87 5.99
C LEU A 25 -2.75 -41.87 5.43
N GLU A 26 -1.45 -41.66 5.68
CA GLU A 26 -0.41 -42.63 5.33
C GLU A 26 -0.52 -43.91 6.16
N GLU A 27 -0.71 -43.79 7.48
CA GLU A 27 -0.92 -44.93 8.38
C GLU A 27 -2.19 -45.71 8.00
N PHE A 28 -3.31 -45.02 7.78
CA PHE A 28 -4.55 -45.64 7.33
C PHE A 28 -4.38 -46.32 5.96
N GLY A 29 -3.66 -45.68 5.04
CA GLY A 29 -3.33 -46.26 3.74
C GLY A 29 -2.54 -47.56 3.87
N ASN A 30 -1.53 -47.59 4.74
CA ASN A 30 -0.72 -48.78 5.02
C ASN A 30 -1.56 -49.89 5.63
N TYR A 31 -2.40 -49.58 6.62
CA TYR A 31 -3.35 -50.53 7.22
C TYR A 31 -4.23 -51.21 6.17
N LEU A 32 -4.78 -50.45 5.21
CA LEU A 32 -5.62 -51.02 4.14
C LEU A 32 -4.86 -51.99 3.24
N VAL A 33 -3.57 -51.73 2.98
CA VAL A 33 -2.71 -52.61 2.16
C VAL A 33 -2.34 -53.86 2.94
N GLU A 34 -1.91 -53.73 4.20
CA GLU A 34 -1.51 -54.84 5.08
C GLU A 34 -2.65 -55.84 5.29
N ASN A 35 -3.87 -55.34 5.46
CA ASN A 35 -5.07 -56.17 5.66
C ASN A 35 -5.71 -56.64 4.35
N LYS A 36 -5.04 -56.43 3.19
CA LYS A 36 -5.55 -56.81 1.86
C LYS A 36 -6.92 -56.21 1.52
N LEU A 37 -7.29 -55.09 2.15
CA LEU A 37 -8.55 -54.36 1.93
C LEU A 37 -8.46 -53.42 0.71
N ALA A 38 -7.25 -53.00 0.33
CA ALA A 38 -7.01 -52.15 -0.83
C ALA A 38 -5.73 -52.54 -1.59
N ASN A 39 -5.71 -52.20 -2.88
CA ASN A 39 -4.52 -52.36 -3.72
C ASN A 39 -3.51 -51.22 -3.45
N GLN A 40 -2.24 -51.58 -3.26
CA GLN A 40 -1.13 -50.64 -3.02
C GLN A 40 -1.05 -49.52 -4.07
N ALA A 41 -1.28 -49.82 -5.35
CA ALA A 41 -1.28 -48.83 -6.42
C ALA A 41 -2.38 -47.77 -6.25
N ARG A 42 -3.57 -48.18 -5.77
CA ARG A 42 -4.68 -47.26 -5.50
C ARG A 42 -4.36 -46.35 -4.31
N VAL A 43 -3.88 -46.93 -3.21
CA VAL A 43 -3.48 -46.17 -2.01
C VAL A 43 -2.38 -45.15 -2.34
N LYS A 44 -1.33 -45.58 -3.06
CA LYS A 44 -0.23 -44.70 -3.50
C LYS A 44 -0.72 -43.56 -4.40
N SER A 45 -1.66 -43.83 -5.31
CA SER A 45 -2.26 -42.81 -6.17
C SER A 45 -3.01 -41.75 -5.35
N ILE A 46 -3.80 -42.18 -4.35
CA ILE A 46 -4.55 -41.27 -3.47
C ILE A 46 -3.57 -40.44 -2.62
N MET A 47 -2.54 -41.05 -2.01
CA MET A 47 -1.55 -40.28 -1.25
C MET A 47 -0.79 -39.29 -2.10
N THR A 48 -0.47 -39.63 -3.35
CA THR A 48 0.16 -38.70 -4.28
C THR A 48 -0.76 -37.51 -4.59
N LYS A 49 -2.06 -37.77 -4.81
CA LYS A 49 -3.06 -36.71 -5.01
C LYS A 49 -3.20 -35.83 -3.77
N GLN A 50 -3.22 -36.42 -2.58
CA GLN A 50 -3.29 -35.67 -1.33
C GLN A 50 -2.06 -34.76 -1.14
N LYS A 51 -0.84 -35.29 -1.31
CA LYS A 51 0.40 -34.49 -1.26
C LYS A 51 0.38 -33.33 -2.26
N ARG A 52 -0.18 -33.56 -3.45
CA ARG A 52 -0.35 -32.49 -4.45
C ARG A 52 -1.33 -31.41 -3.98
N ILE A 53 -2.47 -31.79 -3.40
CA ILE A 53 -3.45 -30.85 -2.86
C ILE A 53 -2.83 -30.02 -1.73
N THR A 54 -2.17 -30.68 -0.78
CA THR A 54 -1.45 -30.00 0.30
C THR A 54 -0.46 -28.98 -0.28
N LYS A 55 0.41 -29.39 -1.22
CA LYS A 55 1.35 -28.47 -1.88
C LYS A 55 0.67 -27.27 -2.56
N MET A 56 -0.47 -27.47 -3.22
CA MET A 56 -1.22 -26.38 -3.84
C MET A 56 -1.77 -25.39 -2.80
N ILE A 57 -2.25 -25.88 -1.66
CA ILE A 57 -2.72 -25.02 -0.56
C ILE A 57 -1.58 -24.19 0.03
N HIS A 58 -0.36 -24.74 0.15
CA HIS A 58 0.82 -23.96 0.52
C HIS A 58 1.08 -22.82 -0.49
N VAL A 59 1.12 -23.12 -1.79
CA VAL A 59 1.33 -22.12 -2.85
C VAL A 59 0.26 -21.01 -2.81
N TYR A 60 -1.01 -21.37 -2.63
CA TYR A 60 -2.10 -20.38 -2.56
C TYR A 60 -2.04 -19.52 -1.30
N THR A 61 -1.63 -20.09 -0.16
CA THR A 61 -1.42 -19.34 1.08
C THR A 61 -0.29 -18.33 0.89
N ASP A 62 0.83 -18.75 0.29
CA ASP A 62 1.98 -17.88 0.02
C ASP A 62 1.62 -16.76 -0.97
N LEU A 63 0.85 -17.08 -2.01
CA LEU A 63 0.35 -16.10 -2.98
C LEU A 63 -0.55 -15.05 -2.32
N LEU A 64 -1.48 -15.47 -1.46
CA LEU A 64 -2.36 -14.52 -0.75
C LEU A 64 -1.59 -13.62 0.22
N ASN A 65 -0.57 -14.16 0.88
CA ASN A 65 0.33 -13.36 1.72
C ASN A 65 1.10 -12.33 0.87
N SER A 66 1.60 -12.73 -0.31
CA SER A 66 2.25 -11.83 -1.25
C SER A 66 1.31 -10.72 -1.75
N ILE A 67 0.08 -11.07 -2.15
CA ILE A 67 -0.94 -10.10 -2.57
C ILE A 67 -1.27 -9.12 -1.44
N SER A 68 -1.38 -9.61 -0.21
CA SER A 68 -1.63 -8.76 0.96
C SER A 68 -0.48 -7.77 1.17
N GLY A 69 0.77 -8.23 1.05
CA GLY A 69 1.96 -7.38 1.12
C GLY A 69 2.01 -6.32 0.02
N LEU A 70 1.72 -6.70 -1.22
CA LEU A 70 1.64 -5.76 -2.35
C LEU A 70 0.54 -4.73 -2.15
N PHE A 71 -0.63 -5.13 -1.65
CA PHE A 71 -1.71 -4.19 -1.36
C PHE A 71 -1.31 -3.17 -0.29
N THR A 72 -0.66 -3.62 0.79
CA THR A 72 -0.12 -2.71 1.81
C THR A 72 0.89 -1.74 1.21
N ALA A 73 1.84 -2.23 0.40
CA ALA A 73 2.83 -1.37 -0.26
C ALA A 73 2.19 -0.34 -1.21
N MET A 74 1.16 -0.73 -1.97
CA MET A 74 0.40 0.19 -2.81
C MET A 74 -0.35 1.24 -1.98
N MET A 75 -0.94 0.84 -0.85
CA MET A 75 -1.63 1.75 0.06
C MET A 75 -0.66 2.75 0.69
N ASP A 76 0.50 2.28 1.15
CA ASP A 76 1.54 3.14 1.72
C ASP A 76 2.09 4.12 0.67
N SER A 77 2.31 3.65 -0.56
CA SER A 77 2.70 4.49 -1.68
C SER A 77 1.64 5.57 -1.98
N HIS A 78 0.37 5.18 -1.98
CA HIS A 78 -0.74 6.11 -2.19
C HIS A 78 -0.84 7.16 -1.08
N LEU A 79 -0.72 6.75 0.19
CA LEU A 79 -0.69 7.65 1.34
C LEU A 79 0.51 8.60 1.27
N ASN A 80 1.69 8.09 0.91
CA ASN A 80 2.89 8.91 0.73
C ASN A 80 2.70 9.94 -0.39
N HIS A 81 2.06 9.55 -1.51
CA HIS A 81 1.71 10.48 -2.58
C HIS A 81 0.71 11.54 -2.11
N LEU A 82 -0.32 11.15 -1.35
CA LEU A 82 -1.28 12.10 -0.77
C LEU A 82 -0.63 13.08 0.22
N MET A 83 0.28 12.63 1.09
CA MET A 83 1.02 13.51 2.00
C MET A 83 1.87 14.51 1.22
N LYS A 84 2.65 14.04 0.24
CA LYS A 84 3.39 14.94 -0.68
C LYS A 84 2.47 15.93 -1.38
N TYR A 85 1.26 15.50 -1.78
CA TYR A 85 0.25 16.38 -2.37
C TYR A 85 -0.18 17.47 -1.40
N LEU A 86 -0.61 17.10 -0.19
CA LEU A 86 -1.10 18.03 0.82
C LEU A 86 -0.02 19.03 1.26
N ASP A 87 1.21 18.57 1.53
CA ASP A 87 2.32 19.44 1.95
C ASP A 87 2.68 20.47 0.88
N SER A 88 2.68 20.04 -0.38
CA SER A 88 2.91 20.94 -1.52
C SER A 88 1.80 21.97 -1.68
N ALA A 89 0.53 21.59 -1.47
CA ALA A 89 -0.59 22.52 -1.52
C ALA A 89 -0.50 23.52 -0.37
N ALA A 90 -0.16 23.05 0.84
CA ALA A 90 0.04 23.89 2.01
C ALA A 90 1.16 24.91 1.78
N LEU A 91 2.30 24.50 1.22
CA LEU A 91 3.41 25.41 0.88
C LEU A 91 3.01 26.49 -0.13
N VAL A 92 2.26 26.12 -1.17
CA VAL A 92 1.77 27.07 -2.19
C VAL A 92 0.82 28.11 -1.57
N ILE A 93 0.01 27.73 -0.59
CA ILE A 93 -0.91 28.65 0.11
C ILE A 93 -0.16 29.50 1.15
N ALA A 94 0.79 28.90 1.87
CA ALA A 94 1.50 29.55 2.98
C ALA A 94 2.36 30.74 2.53
N LEU A 95 2.98 30.67 1.34
CA LEU A 95 3.84 31.74 0.82
C LEU A 95 3.08 33.08 0.60
N PRO A 96 1.99 33.13 -0.19
CA PRO A 96 1.19 34.35 -0.33
C PRO A 96 0.55 34.79 1.00
N ALA A 97 0.09 33.84 1.82
CA ALA A 97 -0.48 34.17 3.13
C ALA A 97 0.55 34.83 4.06
N LEU A 98 1.80 34.35 4.07
CA LEU A 98 2.90 34.94 4.84
C LEU A 98 3.20 36.36 4.38
N ILE A 99 3.33 36.58 3.06
CA ILE A 99 3.64 37.90 2.52
C ILE A 99 2.48 38.87 2.80
N SER A 100 1.23 38.44 2.57
CA SER A 100 0.05 39.22 2.91
C SER A 100 -0.06 39.51 4.40
N GLY A 101 0.31 38.56 5.26
CA GLY A 101 0.31 38.71 6.70
C GLY A 101 1.29 39.79 7.16
N ILE A 102 2.54 39.74 6.69
CA ILE A 102 3.56 40.76 6.99
C ILE A 102 3.10 42.13 6.47
N TRP A 103 2.52 42.19 5.27
CA TRP A 103 2.03 43.45 4.70
C TRP A 103 0.78 44.01 5.39
N GLY A 104 -0.02 43.16 6.00
CA GLY A 104 -1.19 43.53 6.80
C GLY A 104 -0.86 43.98 8.23
N MET A 105 0.40 43.90 8.67
CA MET A 105 0.81 44.39 9.98
C MET A 105 0.90 45.92 9.97
N ASN A 106 0.30 46.58 10.98
CA ASN A 106 0.31 48.03 11.15
C ASN A 106 1.68 48.57 11.65
N VAL A 107 2.79 48.10 11.08
CA VAL A 107 4.14 48.59 11.37
C VAL A 107 4.53 49.70 10.39
N GLY A 108 5.27 50.70 10.87
CA GLY A 108 5.86 51.75 10.02
C GLY A 108 7.02 51.20 9.18
N GLY A 109 7.21 51.69 7.95
CA GLY A 109 8.36 51.30 7.10
C GLY A 109 8.14 50.13 6.16
N LEU A 110 6.90 49.79 5.80
CA LEU A 110 6.62 48.74 4.82
C LEU A 110 7.12 49.12 3.41
N PRO A 111 7.85 48.23 2.71
CA PRO A 111 8.31 48.48 1.35
C PRO A 111 7.11 48.65 0.42
N GLY A 112 6.98 49.84 -0.20
CA GLY A 112 5.89 50.18 -1.12
C GLY A 112 4.70 50.93 -0.49
N LYS A 113 4.71 51.21 0.83
CA LYS A 113 3.59 51.90 1.53
C LYS A 113 3.41 53.36 1.11
N GLU A 114 4.50 54.05 0.74
CA GLU A 114 4.48 55.47 0.36
C GLU A 114 4.23 55.70 -1.15
N ASN A 115 4.09 54.62 -1.93
CA ASN A 115 3.98 54.68 -3.38
C ASN A 115 2.56 54.28 -3.81
N GLU A 116 1.86 55.12 -4.59
CA GLU A 116 0.46 54.90 -5.04
C GLU A 116 0.26 53.55 -5.76
N ASN A 117 1.31 53.08 -6.46
CA ASN A 117 1.32 51.81 -7.17
C ASN A 117 1.90 50.63 -6.36
N GLY A 118 2.36 50.86 -5.13
CA GLY A 118 3.07 49.86 -4.32
C GLY A 118 2.23 48.62 -4.01
N PHE A 119 0.92 48.80 -3.82
CA PHE A 119 -0.03 47.70 -3.64
C PHE A 119 -0.10 46.77 -4.86
N TRP A 120 -0.21 47.34 -6.07
CA TRP A 120 -0.28 46.57 -7.31
C TRP A 120 1.03 45.84 -7.64
N ILE A 121 2.17 46.49 -7.37
CA ILE A 121 3.51 45.89 -7.55
C ILE A 121 3.67 44.68 -6.63
N LEU A 122 3.24 44.79 -5.36
CA LEU A 122 3.28 43.68 -4.42
C LEU A 122 2.42 42.50 -4.88
N ILE A 123 1.18 42.75 -5.31
CA ILE A 123 0.29 41.68 -5.80
C ILE A 123 0.92 40.94 -6.97
N ILE A 124 1.49 41.67 -7.94
CA ILE A 124 2.15 41.06 -9.09
C ILE A 124 3.37 40.24 -8.63
N PHE A 125 4.19 40.78 -7.73
CA PHE A 125 5.37 40.09 -7.20
C PHE A 125 4.99 38.80 -6.46
N VAL A 126 4.02 38.85 -5.54
CA VAL A 126 3.53 37.69 -4.78
C VAL A 126 2.90 36.65 -5.70
N SER A 127 2.14 37.09 -6.71
CA SER A 127 1.54 36.19 -7.70
C SER A 127 2.61 35.47 -8.51
N LEU A 128 3.62 36.18 -9.00
CA LEU A 128 4.74 35.58 -9.74
C LEU A 128 5.54 34.60 -8.87
N LEU A 129 5.78 34.93 -7.61
CA LEU A 129 6.52 34.08 -6.67
C LEU A 129 5.74 32.79 -6.37
N THR A 130 4.43 32.91 -6.14
CA THR A 130 3.54 31.77 -5.88
C THR A 130 3.40 30.88 -7.12
N ILE A 131 3.23 31.45 -8.31
CA ILE A 131 3.13 30.72 -9.57
C ILE A 131 4.47 30.02 -9.88
N GLY A 132 5.59 30.73 -9.74
CA GLY A 132 6.93 30.17 -9.94
C GLY A 132 7.21 29.00 -9.00
N TRP A 133 6.87 29.14 -7.72
CA TRP A 133 6.99 28.06 -6.74
C TRP A 133 6.08 26.88 -7.06
N GLY A 134 4.83 27.13 -7.48
CA GLY A 134 3.89 26.09 -7.90
C GLY A 134 4.40 25.29 -9.11
N ILE A 135 5.00 25.96 -10.10
CA ILE A 135 5.61 25.31 -11.27
C ILE A 135 6.83 24.48 -10.87
N PHE A 136 7.70 25.03 -10.02
CA PHE A 136 8.88 24.33 -9.51
C PHE A 136 8.49 23.02 -8.80
N LEU A 137 7.51 23.10 -7.89
CA LEU A 137 6.98 21.95 -7.17
C LEU A 137 6.31 20.92 -8.09
N LYS A 138 5.59 21.36 -9.14
CA LYS A 138 4.99 20.47 -10.14
C LYS A 138 6.06 19.71 -10.94
N SER A 139 7.14 20.39 -11.35
CA SER A 139 8.20 19.75 -12.16
C SER A 139 8.99 18.69 -11.40
N LYS A 140 9.10 18.83 -10.07
CA LYS A 140 9.83 17.87 -9.22
C LYS A 140 8.99 16.63 -8.86
N LYS A 141 7.68 16.67 -9.07
CA LYS A 141 6.72 15.66 -8.59
C LYS A 141 6.33 14.58 -9.58
N TYR A 142 6.76 14.67 -10.84
CA TYR A 142 6.37 13.73 -11.90
C TYR A 142 7.49 12.72 -12.26
N ASN A 143 8.59 12.69 -11.51
CA ASN A 143 9.76 11.87 -11.82
C ASN A 143 10.08 10.77 -10.81
N ASP A 144 9.15 10.45 -9.89
CA ASP A 144 9.17 9.25 -9.05
C ASP A 144 7.80 8.55 -9.07
#